data_AF-A0AAV6KEW1-F1
#
_entry.id   AF-A0AAV6KEW1-F1
#
_cell.length_a   1.000
_cell.length_b   1.000
_cell.length_c   1.000
_cell.angle_alpha   90.00
_cell.angle_beta   90.00
_cell.angle_gamma   90.00
#
_symmetry.space_group_name_H-M   'P 1'
#
loop_
_entity.id
_entity.type
_entity.pdbx_description
1 polymer ?
#
loop_
_entity_poly.entity_id
_entity_poly.type
_entity_poly.pdbx_seq_one_letter_code
_entity_poly.pdbx_strand_id
1 'polypeptide(L)'
;MPSKRVSRFLVEQSTAPARTYANNVCQMNQINCVSVDKAGHTKNSTCCNLRCVHLQSDRKNCGLCGFVCRYNKVCCGGVCVNVATDVNHCGLCHNVCGQGLACLYSMCDYA
;
A
#
# COMPACT_ATOMS: atom_id res chain seq x y z
N MET A 1 25.70 8.68 50.93
CA MET A 1 25.87 7.69 49.83
C MET A 1 25.05 8.17 48.63
N PRO A 2 25.69 8.56 47.52
CA PRO A 2 25.03 9.35 46.49
C PRO A 2 24.12 8.50 45.60
N SER A 3 22.87 8.94 45.51
CA SER A 3 21.86 8.49 44.56
C SER A 3 22.38 8.63 43.13
N LYS A 4 22.38 7.52 42.37
CA LYS A 4 22.74 7.52 40.94
C LYS A 4 21.70 8.34 40.18
N ARG A 5 21.93 9.65 40.05
CA ARG A 5 21.25 10.48 39.06
C ARG A 5 21.66 10.00 37.68
N VAL A 6 20.79 9.22 37.05
CA VAL A 6 20.94 8.90 35.63
C VAL A 6 20.74 10.19 34.87
N SER A 7 21.82 10.68 34.27
CA SER A 7 21.80 11.87 33.44
C SER A 7 20.97 11.56 32.20
N ARG A 8 19.92 12.34 31.98
CA ARG A 8 18.95 12.25 30.86
C ARG A 8 19.55 12.36 29.44
N PHE A 9 20.88 12.29 29.30
CA PHE A 9 21.60 12.60 28.09
C PHE A 9 22.13 11.40 27.30
N LEU A 10 22.03 10.15 27.78
CA LEU A 10 22.35 8.96 26.97
C LEU A 10 21.47 7.76 27.38
N VAL A 11 20.36 7.55 26.68
CA VAL A 11 19.73 6.22 26.57
C VAL A 11 19.97 5.74 25.15
N GLU A 12 21.04 4.98 24.98
CA GLU A 12 21.18 3.98 23.93
C GLU A 12 21.20 2.63 24.64
N GLN A 13 20.19 1.78 24.38
CA GLN A 13 20.38 0.33 24.18
C GLN A 13 19.03 -0.37 23.97
N SER A 14 18.71 -0.53 22.68
CA SER A 14 18.17 -1.76 22.08
C SER A 14 16.94 -2.42 22.70
N THR A 15 15.75 -1.96 22.29
CA THR A 15 14.63 -2.84 21.93
C THR A 15 13.98 -2.33 20.65
N ALA A 16 14.58 -2.75 19.52
CA ALA A 16 14.32 -2.30 18.16
C ALA A 16 14.63 -0.80 17.92
N PRO A 17 15.26 -0.42 16.79
CA PRO A 17 15.04 0.93 16.32
C PRO A 17 13.53 1.01 16.13
N ALA A 18 12.87 1.89 16.87
CA ALA A 18 11.71 2.54 16.30
C ALA A 18 12.25 3.12 14.98
N ARG A 19 12.06 2.38 13.88
CA ARG A 19 12.13 2.97 12.55
C ARG A 19 10.94 3.90 12.51
N THR A 20 11.10 5.05 13.15
CA THR A 20 10.49 6.28 12.73
C THR A 20 11.13 6.59 11.38
N TYR A 21 10.79 5.76 10.38
CA TYR A 21 10.81 6.18 9.00
C TYR A 21 10.02 7.48 9.02
N ALA A 22 10.67 8.60 8.71
CA ALA A 22 9.94 9.76 8.26
C ALA A 22 8.90 9.25 7.26
N ASN A 23 7.63 9.42 7.63
CA ASN A 23 6.51 8.57 7.23
C ASN A 23 6.48 8.21 5.73
N ASN A 24 7.00 7.03 5.36
CA ASN A 24 7.11 6.46 3.99
C ASN A 24 8.43 6.66 3.21
N VAL A 25 9.55 7.03 3.82
CA VAL A 25 10.86 7.06 3.12
C VAL A 25 11.55 5.71 3.23
N CYS A 26 12.21 5.22 2.19
CA CYS A 26 13.03 4.01 2.23
C CYS A 26 14.42 4.28 1.68
N GLN A 27 15.43 3.57 2.20
CA GLN A 27 16.78 3.59 1.63
C GLN A 27 16.95 2.32 0.80
N MET A 28 17.54 2.41 -0.40
CA MET A 28 17.75 1.24 -1.28
C MET A 28 18.52 0.09 -0.62
N ASN A 29 19.16 0.36 0.52
CA ASN A 29 19.91 -0.60 1.33
C ASN A 29 19.15 -1.11 2.58
N GLN A 30 17.89 -0.73 2.76
CA GLN A 30 17.02 -1.09 3.88
C GLN A 30 15.66 -1.52 3.33
N ILE A 31 15.54 -2.83 3.04
CA ILE A 31 14.55 -3.48 2.17
C ILE A 31 13.12 -3.48 2.74
N ASN A 32 12.91 -3.20 4.03
CA ASN A 32 11.62 -3.46 4.66
C ASN A 32 10.71 -2.21 4.69
N CYS A 33 10.10 -1.91 3.56
CA CYS A 33 8.87 -1.12 3.55
C CYS A 33 7.76 -1.97 4.20
N VAL A 34 7.60 -1.80 5.50
CA VAL A 34 6.52 -2.38 6.30
C VAL A 34 5.64 -1.23 6.75
N SER A 35 4.62 -0.94 5.97
CA SER A 35 3.52 -0.10 6.42
C SER A 35 2.62 -0.96 7.29
N VAL A 36 2.53 -0.58 8.56
CA VAL A 36 1.53 -1.12 9.48
C VAL A 36 0.32 -0.20 9.39
N ASP A 37 -0.85 -0.74 9.06
CA ASP A 37 -2.09 0.05 9.11
C ASP A 37 -2.52 0.31 10.57
N LYS A 38 -3.52 1.17 10.78
CA LYS A 38 -4.04 1.47 12.13
C LYS A 38 -4.61 0.24 12.86
N ALA A 39 -4.92 -0.82 12.11
CA ALA A 39 -5.39 -2.10 12.62
C ALA A 39 -4.24 -3.09 12.91
N GLY A 40 -2.98 -2.71 12.67
CA GLY A 40 -1.81 -3.55 12.93
C GLY A 40 -1.51 -4.56 11.82
N HIS A 41 -2.17 -4.50 10.67
CA HIS A 41 -1.83 -5.34 9.52
C HIS A 41 -0.54 -4.85 8.88
N THR A 42 0.41 -5.76 8.74
CA THR A 42 1.62 -5.55 7.96
C THR A 42 1.30 -5.72 6.49
N LYS A 43 1.39 -4.62 5.73
CA LYS A 43 1.25 -4.69 4.27
C LYS A 43 2.62 -4.65 3.63
N ASN A 44 2.86 -5.60 2.73
CA ASN A 44 4.04 -5.57 1.88
C ASN A 44 3.96 -4.31 1.01
N SER A 45 4.93 -3.42 1.19
CA SER A 45 5.15 -2.27 0.35
C SER A 45 6.54 -2.37 -0.29
N THR A 46 6.71 -1.70 -1.42
CA THR A 46 7.96 -1.72 -2.18
C THR A 46 8.59 -0.34 -2.14
N CYS A 47 9.92 -0.31 -2.09
CA CYS A 47 10.67 0.92 -2.17
C CYS A 47 10.76 1.39 -3.63
N CYS A 48 10.04 2.45 -3.97
CA CYS A 48 10.10 3.10 -5.28
C CYS A 48 10.56 4.55 -5.10
N ASN A 49 11.66 4.94 -5.74
CA ASN A 49 12.22 6.31 -5.68
C ASN A 49 12.37 6.85 -4.25
N LEU A 50 13.00 6.07 -3.37
CA LEU A 50 13.19 6.39 -1.94
C LEU A 50 11.87 6.54 -1.15
N ARG A 51 10.74 6.06 -1.68
CA ARG A 51 9.44 6.06 -1.00
C ARG A 51 8.83 4.67 -0.94
N CYS A 52 8.23 4.32 0.19
CA CYS A 52 7.44 3.11 0.32
C CYS A 52 6.08 3.31 -0.35
N VAL A 53 5.77 2.48 -1.34
CA VAL A 53 4.50 2.49 -2.06
C VAL A 53 3.89 1.09 -2.10
N HIS A 54 2.57 1.01 -2.19
CA HIS A 54 1.87 -0.27 -2.34
C HIS A 54 1.63 -0.58 -3.81
N LEU A 55 2.38 -1.53 -4.36
CA LEU A 55 2.21 -1.91 -5.77
C LEU A 55 0.81 -2.49 -6.06
N GLN A 56 0.09 -2.96 -5.05
CA GLN A 56 -1.22 -3.59 -5.23
C GLN A 56 -2.39 -2.60 -5.35
N SER A 57 -2.21 -1.36 -4.89
CA SER A 57 -3.29 -0.37 -4.79
C SER A 57 -2.90 1.03 -5.27
N ASP A 58 -1.60 1.34 -5.37
CA ASP A 58 -1.14 2.62 -5.86
C ASP A 58 -1.29 2.69 -7.38
N ARG A 59 -2.22 3.54 -7.83
CA ARG A 59 -2.48 3.82 -9.25
C ARG A 59 -1.23 4.24 -10.03
N LYS A 60 -0.24 4.87 -9.36
CA LYS A 60 0.98 5.38 -10.00
C LYS A 60 2.14 4.37 -9.99
N ASN A 61 1.99 3.26 -9.27
CA ASN A 61 3.01 2.22 -9.12
C ASN A 61 2.38 0.82 -9.19
N CYS A 62 1.40 0.62 -10.07
CA CYS A 62 0.59 -0.58 -10.06
C CYS A 62 1.38 -1.79 -10.59
N GLY A 63 1.61 -2.79 -9.74
CA GLY A 63 2.42 -3.98 -10.06
C GLY A 63 3.93 -3.73 -10.10
N LEU A 64 4.37 -2.53 -10.53
CA LEU A 64 5.78 -2.14 -10.65
C LEU A 64 5.97 -0.64 -10.36
N CYS A 65 7.15 -0.26 -9.86
CA CYS A 65 7.51 1.14 -9.63
C CYS A 65 7.37 1.97 -10.92
N GLY A 66 6.66 3.10 -10.85
CA GLY A 66 6.43 4.00 -11.99
C GLY A 66 5.41 3.52 -13.02
N PHE A 67 4.78 2.35 -12.81
CA PHE A 67 3.72 1.88 -13.70
C PHE A 67 2.39 2.56 -13.38
N VAL A 68 1.99 3.52 -14.21
CA VAL A 68 0.78 4.32 -14.00
C VAL A 68 -0.42 3.76 -14.76
N CYS A 69 -1.53 3.51 -14.05
CA CYS A 69 -2.79 3.16 -14.68
C CYS A 69 -3.41 4.34 -15.44
N ARG A 70 -3.39 4.25 -16.77
CA ARG A 70 -3.99 5.22 -17.71
C ARG A 70 -5.51 5.11 -17.76
N TYR A 71 -6.17 6.11 -18.37
CA TYR A 71 -7.62 6.11 -18.64
C TYR A 71 -8.50 5.90 -17.40
N ASN A 72 -8.07 6.45 -16.25
CA ASN A 72 -8.79 6.33 -14.97
C ASN A 72 -9.05 4.88 -14.50
N LYS A 73 -8.25 3.92 -15.00
CA LYS A 73 -8.19 2.57 -14.45
C LYS A 73 -7.71 2.59 -12.99
N VAL A 74 -8.22 1.64 -12.22
CA VAL A 74 -7.87 1.44 -10.80
C VAL A 74 -6.82 0.35 -10.71
N CYS A 75 -5.90 0.47 -9.74
CA CYS A 75 -4.97 -0.60 -9.45
C CYS A 75 -5.64 -1.62 -8.52
N CYS A 76 -5.91 -2.81 -9.04
CA CYS A 76 -6.49 -3.91 -8.30
C CYS A 76 -5.50 -5.08 -8.30
N GLY A 77 -4.95 -5.41 -7.13
CA GLY A 77 -4.02 -6.53 -6.98
C GLY A 77 -2.73 -6.39 -7.77
N GLY A 78 -2.34 -5.15 -8.14
CA GLY A 78 -1.17 -4.89 -8.97
C GLY A 78 -1.43 -4.91 -10.47
N VAL A 79 -2.70 -4.96 -10.89
CA VAL A 79 -3.11 -4.87 -12.29
C VAL A 79 -4.04 -3.68 -12.48
N CYS A 80 -3.86 -2.94 -13.58
CA CYS A 80 -4.74 -1.83 -13.94
C CYS A 80 -6.03 -2.35 -14.59
N VAL A 81 -7.14 -2.27 -13.87
CA VAL A 81 -8.46 -2.75 -14.32
C VAL A 81 -9.42 -1.58 -14.53
N ASN A 82 -10.39 -1.77 -15.43
CA ASN A 82 -11.45 -0.79 -15.67
C ASN A 82 -12.71 -1.17 -14.90
N VAL A 83 -12.87 -0.62 -13.71
CA VAL A 83 -14.02 -0.91 -12.84
C VAL A 83 -15.37 -0.52 -13.43
N ALA A 84 -15.41 0.27 -14.50
CA ALA A 84 -16.67 0.66 -15.13
C ALA A 84 -17.25 -0.40 -16.09
N THR A 85 -16.43 -1.38 -16.50
CA THR A 85 -16.78 -2.33 -17.58
C THR A 85 -16.28 -3.76 -17.32
N ASP A 86 -15.33 -3.92 -16.40
CA ASP A 86 -14.79 -5.24 -16.05
C ASP A 86 -15.76 -5.96 -15.11
N VAL A 87 -16.33 -7.06 -15.60
CA VAL A 87 -17.29 -7.91 -14.87
C VAL A 87 -16.69 -8.47 -13.57
N ASN A 88 -15.38 -8.63 -13.47
CA ASN A 88 -14.71 -9.16 -12.28
C ASN A 88 -14.29 -8.07 -11.27
N HIS A 89 -14.43 -6.79 -11.64
CA HIS A 89 -14.00 -5.64 -10.84
C HIS A 89 -15.01 -4.49 -10.90
N CYS A 90 -16.31 -4.81 -10.98
CA CYS A 90 -17.33 -3.83 -11.30
C CYS A 90 -17.55 -2.84 -10.13
N GLY A 91 -17.33 -1.55 -10.37
CA GLY A 91 -17.37 -0.48 -9.37
C GLY A 91 -16.22 -0.45 -8.37
N LEU A 92 -15.68 -1.60 -7.97
CA LEU A 92 -14.54 -1.72 -7.06
C LEU A 92 -13.74 -3.00 -7.30
N CYS A 93 -12.50 -3.03 -6.81
CA CYS A 93 -11.61 -4.17 -6.96
C CYS A 93 -12.20 -5.45 -6.36
N HIS A 94 -12.17 -6.56 -7.11
CA HIS A 94 -12.67 -7.88 -6.71
C HIS A 94 -14.20 -7.93 -6.49
N ASN A 95 -14.95 -7.03 -7.13
CA ASN A 95 -16.41 -7.12 -7.18
C ASN A 95 -16.85 -7.78 -8.48
N VAL A 96 -17.24 -9.05 -8.39
CA VAL A 96 -17.66 -9.85 -9.54
C VAL A 96 -19.18 -9.73 -9.69
N CYS A 97 -19.67 -9.40 -10.89
CA CYS A 97 -21.09 -9.44 -11.17
C CYS A 97 -21.62 -10.88 -11.21
N GLY A 98 -22.86 -11.08 -10.77
CA GLY A 98 -23.53 -12.38 -10.84
C GLY A 98 -23.68 -12.89 -12.28
N GLN A 99 -23.95 -14.19 -12.42
CA GLN A 99 -24.13 -14.80 -13.75
C GLN A 99 -25.24 -14.09 -14.53
N GLY A 100 -24.96 -13.76 -15.79
CA GLY A 100 -25.89 -13.06 -16.69
C GLY A 100 -25.93 -11.54 -16.53
N LEU A 101 -25.22 -10.97 -15.56
CA LEU A 101 -25.11 -9.52 -15.40
C LEU A 101 -23.87 -8.98 -16.13
N ALA A 102 -24.04 -7.84 -16.79
CA ALA A 102 -22.95 -7.06 -17.34
C ALA A 102 -22.52 -5.97 -16.36
N CYS A 103 -21.26 -5.51 -16.50
CA CYS A 103 -20.80 -4.32 -15.81
C CYS A 103 -21.00 -3.10 -16.69
N LEU A 104 -21.96 -2.25 -16.32
CA LEU A 104 -22.30 -1.02 -17.02
C LEU A 104 -22.18 0.16 -16.07
N TYR A 105 -21.37 1.15 -16.44
CA TYR A 105 -21.17 2.37 -15.65
C TYR A 105 -20.83 2.10 -14.17
N SER A 106 -19.99 1.10 -13.92
CA SER A 106 -19.58 0.69 -12.56
C SER A 106 -20.66 0.00 -11.73
N MET A 107 -21.74 -0.48 -12.37
CA MET A 107 -22.83 -1.22 -11.73
C MET A 107 -23.08 -2.54 -12.45
N CYS A 108 -23.39 -3.58 -11.68
CA CYS A 108 -23.83 -4.84 -12.25
C CYS A 108 -25.30 -4.73 -12.62
N ASP A 109 -25.63 -4.87 -13.90
CA ASP A 109 -26.99 -4.76 -14.42
C ASP A 109 -27.25 -5.82 -15.49
N TYR A 110 -28.51 -6.07 -15.81
CA TYR A 110 -28.88 -6.92 -16.94
C TYR A 110 -28.55 -6.21 -18.26
N ALA A 111 -27.87 -6.92 -19.16
CA ALA A 111 -27.51 -6.45 -20.49
C ALA A 111 -28.69 -6.52 -21.47
#